data_AF-A0A7Y3X4M2-F1
#
_entry.id   AF-A0A7Y3X4M2-F1
#
_cell.length_a   1.000
_cell.length_b   1.000
_cell.length_c   1.000
_cell.angle_alpha   90.00
_cell.angle_beta   90.00
_cell.angle_gamma   90.00
#
_symmetry.space_group_name_H-M   'P 1'
#
loop_
_entity.id
_entity.type
_entity.pdbx_description
1 polymer ?
#
loop_
_entity_poly.entity_id
_entity_poly.type
_entity_poly.pdbx_seq_one_letter_code
_entity_poly.pdbx_strand_id
1 'polypeptide(L)'
;MNDEVTAGTANTALGALVAAIAPVITATTGMGTAITNAARRVTIERRLADVNAQANWLARFPGAAGDMAIAVNGRLGANVLTFDSSTPPLPIVRQVRNGDLVVIQRSGTALIHSAIRSNNTWTFRPSTGSDLPLSSLNPSSDRLIPLAISVEIQMPGKFAQPQTLENLTLSGLPNRSRDSLSQLFAIEISNRLQAMETPVILQSADETVGDAQLAASLLGVTDWGQQVNAQGNPLIDAQGMPRLNLLQSVTYRLTGGSDGGQPEPIRYEGIEQDDPPVKSGLRALEDLEEIAIVAAPGYSYNWGTRRTDILAISQNLIVHCERMRYRVAVLDSPDNVSLSGVREYRSLLDTTRAAVYYPWVTVNDPISEQNLNLPPSGFMAGIYARSDTEIGVHKAPANEVVRNAIALEILINKAQQDILNPLGINCLRFFEGRGIRVWGARTVSSDPEWKYLNIRRYFAYLEASIDRATQWAVFEPNGERLWANVRRTVESFLETEWRSGRLAGTKVEEAFFVRCDRSTMTQNDLDNGRMICLIGVSPLYPAEFVIFRIGQWTGDRR
;
A
#
# COMPACT_ATOMS: atom_id res chain seq x y z
N MET A 1 4.45 54.44 42.64
CA MET A 1 4.64 54.95 41.28
C MET A 1 5.47 53.90 40.56
N ASN A 2 4.94 53.39 39.44
CA ASN A 2 5.41 52.29 38.61
C ASN A 2 4.81 50.91 38.92
N ASP A 3 3.58 50.71 38.42
CA ASP A 3 3.01 49.40 38.08
C ASP A 3 2.16 49.52 36.79
N GLU A 4 2.71 50.17 35.75
CA GLU A 4 1.99 50.39 34.49
C GLU A 4 2.81 50.15 33.19
N VAL A 5 4.04 49.64 33.28
CA VAL A 5 4.94 49.54 32.08
C VAL A 5 5.05 48.13 31.49
N THR A 6 4.56 47.08 32.14
CA THR A 6 4.76 45.68 31.70
C THR A 6 3.62 45.07 30.88
N ALA A 7 2.46 45.72 30.75
CA ALA A 7 1.33 45.21 29.96
C ALA A 7 1.41 45.60 28.46
N GLY A 8 2.06 46.71 28.12
CA GLY A 8 2.14 47.22 26.73
C GLY A 8 3.12 46.46 25.83
N THR A 9 4.19 45.91 26.39
CA THR A 9 5.23 45.15 25.67
C THR A 9 4.85 43.69 25.42
N ALA A 10 4.01 43.09 26.28
CA ALA A 10 3.51 41.74 26.06
C ALA A 10 2.47 41.67 24.92
N ASN A 11 1.59 42.67 24.81
CA ASN A 11 0.57 42.73 23.75
C ASN A 11 1.15 43.04 22.35
N THR A 12 2.25 43.80 22.28
CA THR A 12 2.94 44.07 21.01
C THR A 12 3.76 42.87 20.52
N ALA A 13 4.35 42.09 21.43
CA ALA A 13 5.02 40.83 21.09
C ALA A 13 4.04 39.74 20.63
N LEU A 14 2.86 39.65 21.27
CA LEU A 14 1.79 38.72 20.86
C LEU A 14 1.20 39.12 19.49
N GLY A 15 0.99 40.43 19.25
CA GLY A 15 0.50 40.94 17.97
C GLY A 15 1.48 40.73 16.81
N ALA A 16 2.79 40.86 17.05
CA ALA A 16 3.83 40.59 16.07
C ALA A 16 3.98 39.09 15.76
N LEU A 17 3.80 38.22 16.77
CA LEU A 17 3.78 36.78 16.59
C LEU A 17 2.54 36.36 15.77
N VAL A 18 1.35 36.87 16.09
CA VAL A 18 0.11 36.59 15.35
C VAL A 18 0.17 37.09 13.90
N ALA A 19 0.80 38.25 13.64
CA ALA A 19 1.01 38.76 12.29
C ALA A 19 2.02 37.94 11.46
N ALA A 20 3.00 37.30 12.12
CA ALA A 20 3.97 36.41 11.47
C ALA A 20 3.40 35.00 11.19
N ILE A 21 2.41 34.54 11.98
CA ILE A 21 1.78 33.22 11.82
C ILE A 21 0.54 33.27 10.90
N ALA A 22 -0.09 34.44 10.72
CA ALA A 22 -1.27 34.61 9.86
C ALA A 22 -1.09 34.13 8.40
N PRO A 23 0.03 34.38 7.69
CA PRO A 23 0.23 33.82 6.35
C PRO A 23 0.50 32.31 6.36
N VAL A 24 0.99 31.75 7.48
CA VAL A 24 1.20 30.29 7.68
C VAL A 24 -0.13 29.57 7.93
N ILE A 25 -1.06 30.20 8.67
CA ILE A 25 -2.41 29.69 8.97
C ILE A 25 -3.32 29.71 7.73
N THR A 26 -3.14 30.71 6.87
CA THR A 26 -3.91 30.81 5.60
C THR A 26 -3.42 29.80 4.56
N ALA A 27 -2.14 29.38 4.62
CA ALA A 27 -1.61 28.27 3.81
C ALA A 27 -2.02 26.88 4.35
N THR A 28 -2.23 26.73 5.66
CA THR A 28 -2.62 25.44 6.29
C THR A 28 -4.11 25.15 6.21
N THR A 29 -4.98 26.17 6.18
CA THR A 29 -6.43 25.98 6.00
C THR A 29 -6.81 25.49 4.60
N GLY A 30 -6.01 25.82 3.57
CA GLY A 30 -6.10 25.21 2.23
C GLY A 30 -5.49 23.79 2.13
N MET A 31 -4.60 23.42 3.05
CA MET A 31 -4.03 22.07 3.15
C MET A 31 -4.90 21.10 3.97
N GLY A 32 -5.67 21.60 4.95
CA GLY A 32 -6.52 20.78 5.83
C GLY A 32 -7.57 19.96 5.08
N THR A 33 -8.30 20.59 4.15
CA THR A 33 -9.27 19.91 3.26
C THR A 33 -8.61 19.06 2.17
N ALA A 34 -7.34 19.31 1.85
CA ALA A 34 -6.55 18.50 0.92
C ALA A 34 -6.03 17.20 1.56
N ILE A 35 -5.76 17.20 2.87
CA ILE A 35 -5.14 16.08 3.59
C ILE A 35 -6.18 15.08 4.14
N THR A 36 -7.40 15.52 4.53
CA THR A 36 -8.48 14.59 4.94
C THR A 36 -8.89 13.66 3.80
N ASN A 37 -8.83 14.18 2.56
CA ASN A 37 -9.04 13.39 1.36
C ASN A 37 -7.80 12.54 1.01
N ALA A 38 -6.59 12.89 1.46
CA ALA A 38 -5.34 12.19 1.15
C ALA A 38 -5.12 10.88 1.93
N ALA A 39 -5.80 10.64 3.05
CA ALA A 39 -5.73 9.36 3.77
C ALA A 39 -6.61 8.26 3.12
N ARG A 40 -7.61 8.65 2.31
CA ARG A 40 -8.46 7.74 1.51
C ARG A 40 -8.20 7.78 0.01
N ARG A 41 -7.60 8.86 -0.49
CA ARG A 41 -7.14 8.96 -1.88
C ARG A 41 -5.66 8.60 -1.89
N VAL A 42 -5.30 7.61 -2.71
CA VAL A 42 -3.94 7.49 -3.26
C VAL A 42 -3.45 8.90 -3.58
N THR A 43 -2.22 9.29 -3.24
CA THR A 43 -1.66 10.62 -3.58
C THR A 43 -1.84 10.88 -5.08
N ILE A 44 -2.91 11.60 -5.45
CA ILE A 44 -3.21 11.91 -6.85
C ILE A 44 -2.26 13.03 -7.24
N GLU A 45 -1.21 12.70 -7.96
CA GLU A 45 -0.42 13.71 -8.63
C GLU A 45 -1.26 14.28 -9.77
N ARG A 46 -1.68 15.54 -9.62
CA ARG A 46 -2.38 16.28 -10.68
C ARG A 46 -1.40 16.56 -11.82
N ARG A 47 -1.22 15.58 -12.70
CA ARG A 47 -0.47 15.73 -13.95
C ARG A 47 -1.47 15.78 -15.08
N LEU A 48 -1.58 16.93 -15.71
CA LEU A 48 -2.37 17.10 -16.93
C LEU A 48 -1.60 16.46 -18.08
N ALA A 49 -2.19 15.45 -18.73
CA ALA A 49 -1.79 15.15 -20.10
C ALA A 49 -2.14 16.35 -20.99
N ASP A 50 -1.32 16.61 -22.02
CA ASP A 50 -1.44 17.70 -22.98
C ASP A 50 -2.86 18.26 -23.20
N VAL A 51 -2.92 19.60 -23.15
CA VAL A 51 -4.10 20.47 -23.05
C VAL A 51 -5.19 20.12 -24.07
N ASN A 52 -6.15 19.29 -23.68
CA ASN A 52 -7.47 19.27 -24.27
C ASN A 52 -8.40 20.01 -23.30
N ALA A 53 -8.94 21.17 -23.71
CA ALA A 53 -9.54 22.16 -22.80
C ALA A 53 -10.68 21.66 -21.90
N GLN A 54 -11.20 20.44 -22.13
CA GLN A 54 -12.36 19.90 -21.42
C GLN A 54 -12.16 18.51 -20.80
N ALA A 55 -11.04 17.83 -21.05
CA ALA A 55 -10.75 16.48 -20.57
C ALA A 55 -9.33 16.38 -20.00
N ASN A 56 -9.25 16.09 -18.69
CA ASN A 56 -7.98 16.00 -17.97
C ASN A 56 -7.76 14.57 -17.50
N TRP A 57 -6.76 13.91 -18.06
CA TRP A 57 -6.23 12.66 -17.51
C TRP A 57 -5.23 12.97 -16.40
N LEU A 58 -5.34 12.28 -15.26
CA LEU A 58 -4.41 12.38 -14.15
C LEU A 58 -3.91 10.98 -13.76
N ALA A 59 -2.69 10.86 -13.27
CA ALA A 59 -2.19 9.62 -12.67
C ALA A 59 -2.85 9.43 -11.29
N ARG A 60 -3.38 8.24 -11.01
CA ARG A 60 -3.88 7.90 -9.68
C ARG A 60 -2.73 7.67 -8.71
N PHE A 61 -1.71 6.93 -9.15
CA PHE A 61 -0.55 6.57 -8.33
C PHE A 61 0.57 7.61 -8.49
N PRO A 62 1.23 8.00 -7.39
CA PRO A 62 2.37 8.91 -7.46
C PRO A 62 3.60 8.21 -8.02
N GLY A 63 4.58 9.00 -8.46
CA GLY A 63 5.90 8.51 -8.85
C GLY A 63 6.14 8.49 -10.36
N ALA A 64 7.32 8.00 -10.74
CA ALA A 64 7.72 7.75 -12.12
C ALA A 64 6.86 6.66 -12.78
N ALA A 65 6.29 5.75 -11.97
CA ALA A 65 5.29 4.78 -12.43
C ALA A 65 4.00 5.44 -12.96
N GLY A 66 3.75 6.71 -12.59
CA GLY A 66 2.64 7.52 -13.10
C GLY A 66 2.82 8.00 -14.55
N ASP A 67 4.00 7.84 -15.15
CA ASP A 67 4.29 8.25 -16.52
C ASP A 67 3.74 7.23 -17.52
N MET A 68 2.47 7.41 -17.88
CA MET A 68 1.69 6.48 -18.69
C MET A 68 1.30 7.09 -20.04
N ALA A 69 1.08 6.23 -21.04
CA ALA A 69 0.44 6.61 -22.28
C ALA A 69 -0.99 6.04 -22.31
N ILE A 70 -1.97 6.90 -22.59
CA ILE A 70 -3.39 6.55 -22.64
C ILE A 70 -3.84 6.75 -24.08
N ALA A 71 -4.22 5.67 -24.77
CA ALA A 71 -4.82 5.74 -26.09
C ALA A 71 -6.34 5.62 -25.96
N VAL A 72 -7.06 6.64 -26.44
CA VAL A 72 -8.52 6.64 -26.50
C VAL A 72 -8.94 6.44 -27.95
N ASN A 73 -9.69 5.36 -28.20
CA ASN A 73 -10.19 5.06 -29.53
C ASN A 73 -11.72 5.15 -29.60
N GLY A 74 -12.22 5.73 -30.69
CA GLY A 74 -13.64 5.77 -31.02
C GLY A 74 -13.98 4.78 -32.13
N ARG A 75 -14.96 3.91 -31.89
CA ARG A 75 -15.48 2.94 -32.86
C ARG A 75 -16.95 3.18 -33.13
N LEU A 76 -17.31 3.24 -34.41
CA LEU A 76 -18.68 3.40 -34.85
C LEU A 76 -19.36 2.04 -35.11
N GLY A 77 -20.61 1.93 -34.69
CA GLY A 77 -21.48 0.76 -34.93
C GLY A 77 -22.25 0.83 -36.26
N ALA A 78 -23.28 0.00 -36.42
CA ALA A 78 -24.18 0.11 -37.57
C ALA A 78 -25.23 1.21 -37.36
N ASN A 79 -25.82 1.72 -38.45
CA ASN A 79 -26.97 2.64 -38.33
C ASN A 79 -28.15 1.92 -37.66
N VAL A 80 -28.71 2.54 -36.63
CA VAL A 80 -29.82 2.00 -35.83
C VAL A 80 -31.12 2.79 -35.96
N LEU A 81 -31.12 3.89 -36.74
CA LEU A 81 -32.32 4.65 -37.05
C LEU A 81 -33.12 3.95 -38.15
N THR A 82 -34.40 3.68 -37.88
CA THR A 82 -35.32 3.03 -38.83
C THR A 82 -36.74 3.58 -38.68
N PHE A 83 -37.66 3.16 -39.54
CA PHE A 83 -39.07 3.49 -39.46
C PHE A 83 -39.84 2.43 -38.67
N ASP A 84 -40.85 2.88 -37.92
CA ASP A 84 -41.90 2.00 -37.43
C ASP A 84 -42.90 1.69 -38.56
N SER A 85 -43.66 0.62 -38.37
CA SER A 85 -44.77 0.16 -39.22
C SER A 85 -46.03 1.03 -39.18
N SER A 86 -46.02 2.15 -38.43
CA SER A 86 -47.14 3.07 -38.28
C SER A 86 -47.37 3.93 -39.54
N THR A 87 -48.57 4.50 -39.70
CA THR A 87 -48.92 5.40 -40.82
C THR A 87 -49.44 6.73 -40.26
N PRO A 88 -48.72 7.87 -40.40
CA PRO A 88 -47.43 8.02 -41.07
C PRO A 88 -46.28 7.34 -40.32
N PRO A 89 -45.21 6.87 -41.03
CA PRO A 89 -44.12 6.14 -40.41
C PRO A 89 -43.31 7.04 -39.49
N LEU A 90 -43.25 6.68 -38.21
CA LEU A 90 -42.49 7.40 -37.20
C LEU A 90 -41.05 6.86 -37.08
N PRO A 91 -40.06 7.73 -36.80
CA PRO A 91 -38.69 7.29 -36.55
C PRO A 91 -38.60 6.50 -35.26
N ILE A 92 -37.90 5.37 -35.29
CA ILE A 92 -37.56 4.55 -34.12
C ILE A 92 -36.07 4.24 -34.10
N VAL A 93 -35.54 4.07 -32.88
CA VAL A 93 -34.16 3.69 -32.64
C VAL A 93 -34.14 2.33 -31.97
N ARG A 94 -33.32 1.42 -32.50
CA ARG A 94 -33.11 0.08 -31.95
C ARG A 94 -31.71 -0.01 -31.33
N GLN A 95 -31.53 -0.92 -30.37
CA GLN A 95 -30.18 -1.24 -29.82
C GLN A 95 -29.42 -0.06 -29.19
N VAL A 96 -30.12 0.98 -28.73
CA VAL A 96 -29.56 2.11 -27.96
C VAL A 96 -30.14 2.08 -26.55
N ARG A 97 -29.26 2.25 -25.56
CA ARG A 97 -29.59 2.35 -24.14
C ARG A 97 -29.52 3.82 -23.70
N ASN A 98 -30.21 4.13 -22.61
CA ASN A 98 -30.13 5.47 -22.01
C ASN A 98 -28.68 5.73 -21.55
N GLY A 99 -28.10 6.85 -21.97
CA GLY A 99 -26.70 7.19 -21.72
C GLY A 99 -25.68 6.59 -22.70
N ASP A 100 -26.11 6.02 -23.83
CA ASP A 100 -25.19 5.67 -24.93
C ASP A 100 -24.76 6.93 -25.71
N LEU A 101 -23.54 6.91 -26.23
CA LEU A 101 -23.06 7.92 -27.19
C LEU A 101 -23.44 7.50 -28.60
N VAL A 102 -23.88 8.45 -29.41
CA VAL A 102 -24.31 8.21 -30.79
C VAL A 102 -23.81 9.33 -31.69
N VAL A 103 -23.38 9.02 -32.91
CA VAL A 103 -23.11 10.00 -33.95
C VAL A 103 -24.36 10.13 -34.81
N ILE A 104 -24.89 11.35 -34.91
CA ILE A 104 -26.02 11.66 -35.79
C ILE A 104 -25.48 12.39 -37.00
N GLN A 105 -25.70 11.79 -38.17
CA GLN A 105 -25.37 12.40 -39.44
C GLN A 105 -26.62 13.04 -40.05
N ARG A 106 -26.56 14.35 -40.29
CA ARG A 106 -27.66 15.13 -40.85
C ARG A 106 -27.12 16.31 -41.65
N SER A 107 -27.66 16.55 -42.84
CA SER A 107 -27.34 17.73 -43.66
C SER A 107 -25.83 17.96 -43.90
N GLY A 108 -25.04 16.88 -43.98
CA GLY A 108 -23.60 16.94 -44.23
C GLY A 108 -22.71 17.10 -42.98
N THR A 109 -23.26 17.20 -41.77
CA THR A 109 -22.51 17.18 -40.50
C THR A 109 -22.73 15.87 -39.75
N ALA A 110 -21.74 15.44 -38.97
CA ALA A 110 -21.78 14.23 -38.17
C ALA A 110 -21.28 14.52 -36.74
N LEU A 111 -22.20 14.94 -35.86
CA LEU A 111 -21.90 15.34 -34.50
C LEU A 111 -22.16 14.21 -33.49
N ILE A 112 -21.36 14.18 -32.42
CA ILE A 112 -21.56 13.26 -31.29
C ILE A 112 -22.71 13.76 -30.42
N HIS A 113 -23.57 12.85 -29.98
CA HIS A 113 -24.69 13.12 -29.10
C HIS A 113 -24.73 12.11 -27.95
N SER A 114 -25.26 12.54 -26.80
CA SER A 114 -25.63 11.65 -25.70
C SER A 114 -27.13 11.32 -25.83
N ALA A 115 -27.45 10.02 -25.86
CA ALA A 115 -28.81 9.54 -26.00
C ALA A 115 -29.51 9.52 -24.63
N ILE A 116 -30.49 10.41 -24.45
CA ILE A 116 -31.26 10.55 -23.21
C ILE A 116 -32.68 10.04 -23.46
N ARG A 117 -33.15 9.15 -22.60
CA ARG A 117 -34.53 8.64 -22.65
C ARG A 117 -35.32 9.16 -21.44
N SER A 118 -36.37 9.95 -21.71
CA SER A 118 -37.30 10.46 -20.70
C SER A 118 -38.75 10.24 -21.16
N ASN A 119 -39.62 9.74 -20.28
CA ASN A 119 -41.04 9.47 -20.59
C ASN A 119 -41.27 8.69 -21.89
N ASN A 120 -40.46 7.65 -22.14
CA ASN A 120 -40.42 6.85 -23.37
C ASN A 120 -40.04 7.57 -24.67
N THR A 121 -39.68 8.85 -24.63
CA THR A 121 -39.20 9.62 -25.77
C THR A 121 -37.67 9.73 -25.73
N TRP A 122 -37.06 9.64 -26.90
CA TRP A 122 -35.62 9.83 -27.07
C TRP A 122 -35.30 11.27 -27.43
N THR A 123 -34.33 11.84 -26.72
CA THR A 123 -33.73 13.14 -26.99
C THR A 123 -32.22 12.96 -27.09
N PHE A 124 -31.60 13.57 -28.08
CA PHE A 124 -30.17 13.48 -28.34
C PHE A 124 -29.53 14.82 -28.06
N ARG A 125 -28.69 14.90 -27.03
CA ARG A 125 -27.97 16.12 -26.66
C ARG A 125 -26.64 16.18 -27.43
N PRO A 126 -26.43 17.14 -28.34
CA PRO A 126 -25.21 17.21 -29.13
C PRO A 126 -24.00 17.65 -28.29
N SER A 127 -22.80 17.45 -28.84
CA SER A 127 -21.56 18.05 -28.35
C SER A 127 -21.57 19.58 -28.48
N THR A 128 -22.28 20.12 -29.47
CA THR A 128 -22.50 21.56 -29.71
C THR A 128 -23.91 21.82 -30.26
N GLY A 129 -24.59 22.84 -29.76
CA GLY A 129 -25.94 23.23 -30.23
C GLY A 129 -27.08 22.77 -29.30
N SER A 130 -28.30 22.65 -29.84
CA SER A 130 -29.51 22.34 -29.08
C SER A 130 -29.92 20.87 -29.16
N ASP A 131 -30.57 20.37 -28.11
CA ASP A 131 -31.10 19.02 -28.01
C ASP A 131 -32.02 18.66 -29.21
N LEU A 132 -31.83 17.47 -29.80
CA LEU A 132 -32.59 16.96 -30.92
C LEU A 132 -33.58 15.88 -30.47
N PRO A 133 -34.90 16.09 -30.58
CA PRO A 133 -35.87 15.03 -30.32
C PRO A 133 -35.89 14.02 -31.47
N LEU A 134 -36.15 12.75 -31.17
CA LEU A 134 -36.22 11.68 -32.18
C LEU A 134 -37.23 11.98 -33.31
N SER A 135 -38.34 12.65 -33.01
CA SER A 135 -39.35 13.05 -34.00
C SER A 135 -38.83 14.03 -35.07
N SER A 136 -37.71 14.71 -34.81
CA SER A 136 -37.09 15.65 -35.76
C SER A 136 -36.14 14.99 -36.76
N LEU A 137 -35.85 13.70 -36.58
CA LEU A 137 -34.95 12.93 -37.44
C LEU A 137 -35.75 12.22 -38.54
N ASN A 138 -35.21 12.21 -39.75
CA ASN A 138 -35.78 11.51 -40.89
C ASN A 138 -34.94 10.26 -41.24
N PRO A 139 -35.40 9.03 -40.98
CA PRO A 139 -34.66 7.80 -41.28
C PRO A 139 -34.28 7.61 -42.76
N SER A 140 -34.91 8.31 -43.72
CA SER A 140 -34.52 8.22 -45.13
C SER A 140 -33.23 8.99 -45.44
N SER A 141 -33.02 10.15 -44.81
CA SER A 141 -31.86 11.04 -45.04
C SER A 141 -30.82 10.99 -43.91
N ASP A 142 -31.27 10.77 -42.68
CA ASP A 142 -30.47 10.89 -41.48
C ASP A 142 -30.00 9.49 -41.04
N ARG A 143 -28.93 9.46 -40.26
CA ARG A 143 -28.37 8.24 -39.68
C ARG A 143 -28.07 8.46 -38.21
N LEU A 144 -28.27 7.42 -37.41
CA LEU A 144 -27.92 7.38 -36.01
C LEU A 144 -27.04 6.17 -35.78
N ILE A 145 -25.78 6.41 -35.42
CA ILE A 145 -24.73 5.40 -35.37
C ILE A 145 -24.19 5.34 -33.94
N PRO A 146 -24.29 4.20 -33.22
CA PRO A 146 -23.72 4.09 -31.88
C PRO A 146 -22.20 4.30 -31.90
N LEU A 147 -21.69 5.03 -30.91
CA LEU A 147 -20.27 5.27 -30.70
C LEU A 147 -19.83 4.56 -29.43
N ALA A 148 -18.89 3.63 -29.57
CA ALA A 148 -18.23 2.97 -28.45
C ALA A 148 -16.82 3.57 -28.28
N ILE A 149 -16.45 3.86 -27.03
CA ILE A 149 -15.10 4.28 -26.68
C ILE A 149 -14.33 3.07 -26.15
N SER A 150 -13.08 2.92 -26.56
CA SER A 150 -12.13 2.02 -25.89
C SER A 150 -10.95 2.82 -25.37
N VAL A 151 -10.45 2.47 -24.19
CA VAL A 151 -9.28 3.08 -23.58
C VAL A 151 -8.23 2.00 -23.38
N GLU A 152 -7.04 2.27 -23.88
CA GLU A 152 -5.86 1.45 -23.66
C GLU A 152 -4.86 2.26 -22.82
N ILE A 153 -4.40 1.69 -21.71
CA ILE A 153 -3.46 2.32 -20.80
C ILE A 153 -2.17 1.52 -20.82
N GLN A 154 -1.13 2.15 -21.34
CA GLN A 154 0.23 1.62 -21.32
C GLN A 154 0.96 2.18 -20.10
N MET A 155 1.19 1.30 -19.12
CA MET A 155 2.04 1.63 -17.97
C MET A 155 3.53 1.58 -18.36
N PRO A 156 4.39 2.34 -17.68
CA PRO A 156 5.83 2.27 -17.89
C PRO A 156 6.39 0.95 -17.35
N GLY A 157 7.38 0.39 -18.05
CA GLY A 157 8.08 -0.83 -17.64
C GLY A 157 8.05 -1.93 -18.70
N LYS A 158 9.13 -2.72 -18.75
CA LYS A 158 9.36 -3.75 -19.79
C LYS A 158 8.30 -4.86 -19.81
N PHE A 159 7.66 -5.14 -18.68
CA PHE A 159 6.63 -6.18 -18.52
C PHE A 159 5.22 -5.62 -18.27
N ALA A 160 5.05 -4.31 -18.38
CA ALA A 160 3.73 -3.71 -18.24
C ALA A 160 2.83 -4.16 -19.40
N GLN A 161 1.82 -4.96 -19.07
CA GLN A 161 0.77 -5.32 -20.02
C GLN A 161 -0.17 -4.12 -20.19
N PRO A 162 -0.50 -3.71 -21.42
CA PRO A 162 -1.48 -2.65 -21.63
C PRO A 162 -2.84 -3.09 -21.07
N GLN A 163 -3.45 -2.24 -20.26
CA GLN A 163 -4.81 -2.45 -19.79
C GLN A 163 -5.77 -1.90 -20.83
N THR A 164 -6.55 -2.77 -21.47
CA THR A 164 -7.55 -2.38 -22.48
C THR A 164 -8.96 -2.53 -21.94
N LEU A 165 -9.75 -1.46 -22.04
CA LEU A 165 -11.17 -1.44 -21.72
C LEU A 165 -11.96 -1.05 -22.97
N GLU A 166 -12.93 -1.87 -23.36
CA GLU A 166 -13.71 -1.68 -24.59
C GLU A 166 -15.19 -1.43 -24.30
N ASN A 167 -15.90 -0.93 -25.30
CA ASN A 167 -17.36 -0.73 -25.27
C ASN A 167 -17.83 0.23 -24.16
N LEU A 168 -17.06 1.29 -23.91
CA LEU A 168 -17.35 2.32 -22.92
C LEU A 168 -18.21 3.45 -23.48
N THR A 169 -18.96 4.09 -22.59
CA THR A 169 -19.72 5.35 -22.78
C THR A 169 -19.23 6.41 -21.77
N LEU A 170 -19.88 7.58 -21.72
CA LEU A 170 -19.59 8.68 -20.79
C LEU A 170 -20.77 9.10 -19.92
N SER A 171 -21.69 8.18 -19.60
CA SER A 171 -22.92 8.50 -18.88
C SER A 171 -22.77 8.69 -17.37
N GLY A 172 -23.34 9.77 -16.84
CA GLY A 172 -23.49 9.98 -15.38
C GLY A 172 -24.62 9.18 -14.71
N LEU A 173 -25.33 8.31 -15.44
CA LEU A 173 -26.46 7.58 -14.87
C LEU A 173 -26.01 6.47 -13.89
N PRO A 174 -26.69 6.27 -12.74
CA PRO A 174 -26.29 5.28 -11.74
C PRO A 174 -26.26 3.83 -12.25
N ASN A 175 -27.08 3.51 -13.25
CA ASN A 175 -27.15 2.18 -13.86
C ASN A 175 -26.06 1.92 -14.92
N ARG A 176 -25.13 2.87 -15.12
CA ARG A 176 -24.05 2.82 -16.12
C ARG A 176 -22.65 2.74 -15.49
N SER A 177 -22.55 2.40 -14.20
CA SER A 177 -21.28 2.39 -13.46
C SER A 177 -20.23 1.40 -13.96
N ARG A 178 -20.63 0.37 -14.71
CA ARG A 178 -19.72 -0.63 -15.25
C ARG A 178 -19.17 -0.31 -16.63
N ASP A 179 -19.88 0.50 -17.41
CA ASP A 179 -19.53 0.83 -18.79
C ASP A 179 -19.36 2.33 -19.04
N SER A 180 -19.51 3.16 -18.00
CA SER A 180 -19.22 4.59 -18.07
C SER A 180 -17.80 4.93 -17.66
N LEU A 181 -17.06 5.52 -18.59
CA LEU A 181 -15.67 5.93 -18.43
C LEU A 181 -15.51 6.98 -17.31
N SER A 182 -16.47 7.91 -17.18
CA SER A 182 -16.46 8.92 -16.10
C SER A 182 -16.67 8.33 -14.70
N GLN A 183 -17.27 7.14 -14.60
CA GLN A 183 -17.46 6.42 -13.33
C GLN A 183 -16.31 5.43 -13.07
N LEU A 184 -15.84 4.72 -14.10
CA LEU A 184 -14.71 3.78 -13.99
C LEU A 184 -13.40 4.48 -13.62
N PHE A 185 -13.16 5.66 -14.18
CA PHE A 185 -11.98 6.48 -13.90
C PHE A 185 -12.30 7.67 -12.98
N ALA A 186 -13.35 7.57 -12.16
CA ALA A 186 -13.72 8.61 -11.21
C ALA A 186 -12.61 8.84 -10.17
N ILE A 187 -12.51 10.07 -9.67
CA ILE A 187 -11.56 10.39 -8.60
C ILE A 187 -11.78 9.51 -7.36
N GLU A 188 -13.05 9.29 -7.01
CA GLU A 188 -13.49 8.42 -5.93
C GLU A 188 -14.21 7.20 -6.49
N ILE A 189 -13.65 6.03 -6.22
CA ILE A 189 -14.23 4.73 -6.60
C ILE A 189 -14.65 4.03 -5.32
N SER A 190 -15.94 3.70 -5.19
CA SER A 190 -16.48 3.07 -3.97
C SER A 190 -15.94 1.65 -3.74
N ASN A 191 -15.55 0.95 -4.81
CA ASN A 191 -14.94 -0.37 -4.71
C ASN A 191 -13.42 -0.25 -4.51
N ARG A 192 -12.93 -0.73 -3.36
CA ARG A 192 -11.50 -0.68 -3.00
C ARG A 192 -10.60 -1.42 -3.98
N LEU A 193 -11.00 -2.61 -4.46
CA LEU A 193 -10.18 -3.39 -5.40
C LEU A 193 -10.01 -2.62 -6.71
N GLN A 194 -11.11 -2.12 -7.25
CA GLN A 194 -11.10 -1.30 -8.46
C GLN A 194 -10.28 -0.02 -8.28
N ALA A 195 -10.34 0.62 -7.11
CA ALA A 195 -9.52 1.80 -6.81
C ALA A 195 -8.00 1.50 -6.81
N MET A 196 -7.60 0.28 -6.45
CA MET A 196 -6.20 -0.16 -6.48
C MET A 196 -5.74 -0.63 -7.87
N GLU A 197 -6.66 -1.05 -8.73
CA GLU A 197 -6.34 -1.53 -10.08
C GLU A 197 -6.43 -0.44 -11.16
N THR A 198 -7.13 0.67 -10.88
CA THR A 198 -7.36 1.74 -11.88
C THR A 198 -6.25 2.78 -11.80
N PRO A 199 -5.33 2.84 -12.78
CA PRO A 199 -4.10 3.64 -12.65
C PRO A 199 -4.28 5.12 -12.97
N VAL A 200 -5.37 5.50 -13.63
CA VAL A 200 -5.63 6.86 -14.10
C VAL A 200 -6.96 7.38 -13.59
N ILE A 201 -7.12 8.69 -13.67
CA ILE A 201 -8.34 9.41 -13.32
C ILE A 201 -8.71 10.25 -14.54
N LEU A 202 -9.99 10.24 -14.91
CA LEU A 202 -10.53 11.20 -15.86
C LEU A 202 -11.32 12.26 -15.11
N GLN A 203 -10.99 13.52 -15.34
CA GLN A 203 -11.71 14.66 -14.81
C GLN A 203 -12.15 15.57 -15.96
N SER A 204 -13.40 16.03 -15.96
CA SER A 204 -13.82 17.11 -16.85
C SER A 204 -13.24 18.45 -16.36
N ALA A 205 -13.01 19.39 -17.28
CA ALA A 205 -12.53 20.71 -16.88
C ALA A 205 -13.57 21.51 -16.07
N ASP A 206 -14.85 21.24 -16.29
CA ASP A 206 -15.99 21.84 -15.58
C ASP A 206 -17.09 20.77 -15.40
N GLU A 207 -17.86 20.86 -14.32
CA GLU A 207 -19.01 20.00 -14.02
C GLU A 207 -20.17 20.25 -14.99
N THR A 208 -20.15 21.37 -15.71
CA THR A 208 -21.16 21.74 -16.72
C THR A 208 -20.94 21.07 -18.08
N VAL A 209 -19.78 20.43 -18.32
CA VAL A 209 -19.47 19.77 -19.59
C VAL A 209 -20.33 18.51 -19.75
N GLY A 210 -21.16 18.48 -20.79
CA GLY A 210 -22.00 17.32 -21.09
C GLY A 210 -21.22 16.13 -21.66
N ASP A 211 -21.74 14.92 -21.50
CA ASP A 211 -21.10 13.66 -21.92
C ASP A 211 -20.63 13.66 -23.39
N ALA A 212 -21.44 14.21 -24.30
CA ALA A 212 -21.12 14.27 -25.73
C ALA A 212 -19.99 15.26 -26.06
N GLN A 213 -19.91 16.35 -25.30
CA GLN A 213 -18.87 17.35 -25.42
C GLN A 213 -17.54 16.80 -24.88
N LEU A 214 -17.58 16.11 -23.73
CA LEU A 214 -16.42 15.40 -23.18
C LEU A 214 -15.93 14.30 -24.14
N ALA A 215 -16.84 13.55 -24.77
CA ALA A 215 -16.52 12.54 -25.78
C ALA A 215 -15.80 13.16 -27.00
N ALA A 216 -16.31 14.29 -27.49
CA ALA A 216 -15.72 15.01 -28.61
C ALA A 216 -14.30 15.49 -28.30
N SER A 217 -14.06 16.03 -27.10
CA SER A 217 -12.73 16.43 -26.66
C SER A 217 -11.78 15.23 -26.49
N LEU A 218 -12.26 14.12 -25.93
CA LEU A 218 -11.46 12.90 -25.74
C LEU A 218 -11.01 12.25 -27.06
N LEU A 219 -11.85 12.33 -28.09
CA LEU A 219 -11.55 11.79 -29.42
C LEU A 219 -10.90 12.82 -30.36
N GLY A 220 -10.80 14.09 -29.93
CA GLY A 220 -10.33 15.19 -30.77
C GLY A 220 -11.22 15.45 -31.98
N VAL A 221 -12.49 15.05 -31.93
CA VAL A 221 -13.44 15.11 -33.06
C VAL A 221 -14.71 15.81 -32.62
N THR A 222 -14.92 17.03 -33.13
CA THR A 222 -16.16 17.79 -32.96
C THR A 222 -17.18 17.44 -34.04
N ASP A 223 -16.75 17.31 -35.29
CA ASP A 223 -17.54 16.86 -36.44
C ASP A 223 -16.79 15.78 -37.22
N TRP A 224 -17.34 14.56 -37.24
CA TRP A 224 -16.77 13.43 -37.97
C TRP A 224 -16.74 13.64 -39.49
N GLY A 225 -17.59 14.53 -40.02
CA GLY A 225 -17.67 14.83 -41.46
C GLY A 225 -16.50 15.62 -42.01
N GLN A 226 -15.72 16.29 -41.14
CA GLN A 226 -14.64 17.21 -41.53
C GLN A 226 -13.25 16.72 -41.08
N GLN A 227 -13.15 15.52 -40.53
CA GLN A 227 -11.95 15.03 -39.84
C GLN A 227 -11.22 13.91 -40.60
N VAL A 228 -9.93 13.76 -40.31
CA VAL A 228 -9.05 12.71 -40.83
C VAL A 228 -8.47 11.90 -39.66
N ASN A 229 -8.15 10.63 -39.89
CA ASN A 229 -7.49 9.79 -38.89
C ASN A 229 -5.98 10.08 -38.80
N ALA A 230 -5.29 9.38 -37.89
CA ALA A 230 -3.83 9.50 -37.69
C ALA A 230 -2.96 9.20 -38.93
N GLN A 231 -3.50 8.49 -39.94
CA GLN A 231 -2.83 8.19 -41.21
C GLN A 231 -3.26 9.14 -42.36
N GLY A 232 -3.98 10.22 -42.05
CA GLY A 232 -4.42 11.22 -43.03
C GLY A 232 -5.61 10.80 -43.90
N ASN A 233 -6.27 9.68 -43.58
CA ASN A 233 -7.46 9.23 -44.30
C ASN A 233 -8.70 9.95 -43.77
N PRO A 234 -9.57 10.50 -44.65
CA PRO A 234 -10.86 11.04 -44.24
C PRO A 234 -11.66 10.01 -43.44
N LEU A 235 -12.29 10.47 -42.36
CA LEU A 235 -13.19 9.65 -41.54
C LEU A 235 -14.53 9.37 -42.24
N ILE A 236 -14.77 10.01 -43.39
CA ILE A 236 -15.88 9.75 -44.31
C ILE A 236 -15.41 9.02 -45.57
N ASP A 237 -16.27 8.22 -46.18
CA ASP A 237 -16.05 7.63 -47.50
C ASP A 237 -16.41 8.58 -48.65
N ALA A 238 -16.25 8.11 -49.88
CA ALA A 238 -16.53 8.91 -51.09
C ALA A 238 -18.01 9.28 -51.25
N GLN A 239 -18.90 8.63 -50.50
CA GLN A 239 -20.33 8.87 -50.44
C GLN A 239 -20.70 9.79 -49.25
N GLY A 240 -19.71 10.29 -48.51
CA GLY A 240 -19.90 11.13 -47.33
C GLY A 240 -20.31 10.35 -46.08
N MET A 241 -20.18 9.01 -46.07
CA MET A 241 -20.57 8.17 -44.93
C MET A 241 -19.40 7.96 -43.96
N PRO A 242 -19.61 8.06 -42.63
CA PRO A 242 -18.59 7.72 -41.65
C PRO A 242 -18.06 6.30 -41.85
N ARG A 243 -16.75 6.15 -41.98
CA ARG A 243 -16.12 4.86 -42.19
C ARG A 243 -16.12 4.06 -40.89
N LEU A 244 -17.06 3.12 -40.78
CA LEU A 244 -17.30 2.32 -39.58
C LEU A 244 -16.10 1.49 -39.10
N ASN A 245 -15.18 1.16 -40.01
CA ASN A 245 -14.00 0.32 -39.73
C ASN A 245 -12.74 1.14 -39.40
N LEU A 246 -12.79 2.47 -39.45
CA LEU A 246 -11.66 3.33 -39.14
C LEU A 246 -11.77 3.85 -37.71
N LEU A 247 -10.77 3.50 -36.90
CA LEU A 247 -10.65 3.95 -35.53
C LEU A 247 -10.03 5.35 -35.51
N GLN A 248 -10.70 6.28 -34.82
CA GLN A 248 -10.08 7.53 -34.40
C GLN A 248 -9.32 7.24 -33.11
N SER A 249 -8.01 7.50 -33.09
CA SER A 249 -7.13 7.26 -31.93
C SER A 249 -6.50 8.58 -31.49
N VAL A 250 -6.65 8.92 -30.22
CA VAL A 250 -5.94 10.04 -29.58
C VAL A 250 -5.09 9.50 -28.44
N THR A 251 -3.80 9.86 -28.42
CA THR A 251 -2.87 9.45 -27.37
C THR A 251 -2.58 10.61 -26.43
N TYR A 252 -2.82 10.40 -25.15
CA TYR A 252 -2.48 11.29 -24.04
C TYR A 252 -1.25 10.74 -23.33
N ARG A 253 -0.23 11.59 -23.10
CA ARG A 253 0.97 11.19 -22.36
C ARG A 253 1.02 11.92 -21.03
N LEU A 254 1.12 11.15 -19.96
CA LEU A 254 1.44 11.64 -18.63
C LEU A 254 2.96 11.60 -18.47
N THR A 255 3.55 12.74 -18.13
CA THR A 255 5.01 12.88 -17.92
C THR A 255 5.29 13.76 -16.72
N GLY A 256 6.47 13.66 -16.12
CA GLY A 256 6.87 14.47 -14.97
C GLY A 256 6.81 13.72 -13.64
N GLY A 257 6.76 12.38 -13.72
CA GLY A 257 7.15 11.40 -12.71
C GLY A 257 8.22 11.85 -11.75
N SER A 258 7.88 12.01 -10.47
CA SER A 258 8.88 12.04 -9.41
C SER A 258 8.45 11.14 -8.28
N ASP A 259 9.31 10.17 -7.93
CA ASP A 259 9.14 9.34 -6.73
C ASP A 259 9.39 10.13 -5.43
N GLY A 260 9.56 11.45 -5.54
CA GLY A 260 9.88 12.36 -4.44
C GLY A 260 11.35 12.31 -4.04
N GLY A 261 11.66 13.05 -2.99
CA GLY A 261 12.94 12.95 -2.30
C GLY A 261 12.97 11.76 -1.35
N GLN A 262 14.18 11.35 -0.96
CA GLN A 262 14.37 10.32 0.06
C GLN A 262 13.61 10.71 1.36
N PRO A 263 12.82 9.81 1.97
CA PRO A 263 12.05 10.16 3.16
C PRO A 263 12.94 10.48 4.36
N GLU A 264 12.63 11.60 5.03
CA GLU A 264 13.27 12.05 6.27
C GLU A 264 12.77 11.26 7.49
N PRO A 265 13.51 11.23 8.61
CA PRO A 265 13.11 10.50 9.82
C PRO A 265 11.72 10.83 10.35
N ILE A 266 11.31 12.11 10.28
CA ILE A 266 9.98 12.57 10.73
C ILE A 266 8.84 11.93 9.92
N ARG A 267 9.09 11.56 8.66
CA ARG A 267 8.10 10.86 7.82
C ARG A 267 7.92 9.41 8.25
N TYR A 268 8.98 8.76 8.76
CA TYR A 268 8.90 7.42 9.33
C TYR A 268 8.21 7.43 10.69
N GLU A 269 8.53 8.40 11.55
CA GLU A 269 7.81 8.56 12.82
C GLU A 269 6.31 8.73 12.53
N GLY A 270 5.99 9.63 11.61
CA GLY A 270 4.61 9.94 11.24
C GLY A 270 3.99 11.03 12.11
N ILE A 271 2.89 11.58 11.62
CA ILE A 271 2.07 12.55 12.35
C ILE A 271 0.80 11.88 12.86
N GLU A 272 0.28 12.40 13.97
CA GLU A 272 -1.04 12.08 14.50
C GLU A 272 -1.75 13.41 14.75
N GLN A 273 -2.90 13.57 14.14
CA GLN A 273 -3.78 14.73 14.29
C GLN A 273 -5.17 14.21 14.61
N ASP A 274 -5.84 14.80 15.61
CA ASP A 274 -7.14 14.35 16.10
C ASP A 274 -8.32 14.87 15.27
N ASP A 275 -8.17 16.06 14.66
CA ASP A 275 -9.20 16.68 13.82
C ASP A 275 -8.60 17.30 12.55
N PRO A 276 -8.81 16.69 11.37
CA PRO A 276 -9.39 15.35 11.17
C PRO A 276 -8.45 14.24 11.69
N PRO A 277 -8.98 13.06 12.08
CA PRO A 277 -8.16 11.94 12.54
C PRO A 277 -7.27 11.43 11.40
N VAL A 278 -5.99 11.82 11.42
CA VAL A 278 -5.01 11.44 10.42
C VAL A 278 -3.77 10.91 11.12
N LYS A 279 -3.43 9.65 10.82
CA LYS A 279 -2.17 9.03 11.21
C LYS A 279 -1.36 8.71 9.95
N SER A 280 -0.05 8.95 10.01
CA SER A 280 0.89 8.59 8.94
C SER A 280 2.11 7.86 9.50
N GLY A 281 3.02 7.40 8.63
CA GLY A 281 4.26 6.73 9.03
C GLY A 281 4.00 5.49 9.90
N LEU A 282 4.82 5.32 10.94
CA LEU A 282 4.67 4.24 11.92
C LEU A 282 3.45 4.42 12.82
N ARG A 283 3.01 5.67 13.07
CA ARG A 283 1.78 5.92 13.84
C ARG A 283 0.54 5.36 13.20
N ALA A 284 0.46 5.34 11.86
CA ALA A 284 -0.63 4.68 11.14
C ALA A 284 -0.73 3.17 11.40
N LEU A 285 0.38 2.53 11.82
CA LEU A 285 0.41 1.11 12.15
C LEU A 285 0.00 0.83 13.60
N GLU A 286 -0.19 1.85 14.45
CA GLU A 286 -0.58 1.66 15.85
C GLU A 286 -1.99 1.11 15.98
N ASP A 287 -2.90 1.54 15.10
CA ASP A 287 -4.31 1.12 15.10
C ASP A 287 -4.50 -0.36 14.66
N LEU A 288 -3.46 -1.00 14.14
CA LEU A 288 -3.49 -2.36 13.62
C LEU A 288 -2.81 -3.34 14.59
N GLU A 289 -3.55 -3.86 15.55
CA GLU A 289 -3.03 -4.74 16.61
C GLU A 289 -2.37 -6.04 16.09
N GLU A 290 -2.77 -6.53 14.92
CA GLU A 290 -2.31 -7.81 14.37
C GLU A 290 -0.88 -7.81 13.83
N ILE A 291 -0.26 -6.63 13.70
CA ILE A 291 1.11 -6.51 13.20
C ILE A 291 2.08 -7.08 14.24
N ALA A 292 2.85 -8.10 13.86
CA ALA A 292 3.88 -8.71 14.70
C ALA A 292 5.33 -8.35 14.28
N ILE A 293 5.52 -7.97 13.00
CA ILE A 293 6.83 -7.72 12.41
C ILE A 293 6.80 -6.35 11.73
N VAL A 294 7.80 -5.53 12.01
CA VAL A 294 7.92 -4.19 11.39
C VAL A 294 9.29 -4.08 10.74
N ALA A 295 9.31 -3.62 9.49
CA ALA A 295 10.52 -3.37 8.71
C ALA A 295 10.34 -2.09 7.90
N ALA A 296 11.44 -1.43 7.55
CA ALA A 296 11.43 -0.27 6.67
C ALA A 296 12.43 -0.44 5.52
N PRO A 297 12.24 -1.42 4.61
CA PRO A 297 13.27 -1.81 3.66
C PRO A 297 13.89 -0.61 2.93
N GLY A 298 15.21 -0.43 3.10
CA GLY A 298 15.99 0.58 2.37
C GLY A 298 16.18 1.90 3.12
N TYR A 299 15.67 2.01 4.35
CA TYR A 299 15.93 3.19 5.20
C TYR A 299 17.43 3.45 5.41
N SER A 300 18.23 2.37 5.44
CA SER A 300 19.66 2.36 5.72
C SER A 300 20.57 2.62 4.50
N TYR A 301 19.99 2.99 3.35
CA TYR A 301 20.73 3.33 2.14
C TYR A 301 21.54 4.63 2.27
N ASN A 302 22.74 4.62 1.68
CA ASN A 302 23.71 5.71 1.63
C ASN A 302 24.23 6.14 3.01
N TRP A 303 24.77 5.16 3.75
CA TRP A 303 25.33 5.35 5.11
C TRP A 303 26.30 6.52 5.23
N GLY A 304 27.17 6.71 4.23
CA GLY A 304 28.24 7.70 4.27
C GLY A 304 27.75 9.14 4.41
N THR A 305 26.54 9.45 3.91
CA THR A 305 25.96 10.81 3.98
C THR A 305 24.77 10.89 4.93
N ARG A 306 24.01 9.80 5.12
CA ARG A 306 22.75 9.78 5.86
C ARG A 306 22.83 9.13 7.23
N ARG A 307 24.03 9.03 7.80
CA ARG A 307 24.28 8.37 9.10
C ARG A 307 23.30 8.78 10.20
N THR A 308 23.08 10.08 10.39
CA THR A 308 22.17 10.60 11.42
C THR A 308 20.72 10.20 11.17
N ASP A 309 20.25 10.34 9.92
CA ASP A 309 18.88 9.98 9.54
C ASP A 309 18.63 8.48 9.71
N ILE A 310 19.58 7.65 9.28
CA ILE A 310 19.48 6.19 9.36
C ILE A 310 19.36 5.75 10.82
N LEU A 311 20.16 6.33 11.71
CA LEU A 311 20.08 6.05 13.14
C LEU A 311 18.74 6.50 13.72
N ALA A 312 18.26 7.70 13.39
CA ALA A 312 16.97 8.20 13.82
C ALA A 312 15.81 7.29 13.34
N ILE A 313 15.84 6.84 12.08
CA ILE A 313 14.82 5.93 11.54
C ILE A 313 14.88 4.56 12.22
N SER A 314 16.06 3.99 12.44
CA SER A 314 16.17 2.74 13.19
C SER A 314 15.67 2.87 14.62
N GLN A 315 15.90 4.01 15.27
CA GLN A 315 15.38 4.27 16.61
C GLN A 315 13.85 4.39 16.60
N ASN A 316 13.27 5.07 15.60
CA ASN A 316 11.81 5.16 15.45
C ASN A 316 11.17 3.77 15.32
N LEU A 317 11.79 2.85 14.56
CA LEU A 317 11.34 1.46 14.46
C LEU A 317 11.41 0.72 15.79
N ILE A 318 12.50 0.89 16.54
CA ILE A 318 12.70 0.27 17.86
C ILE A 318 11.64 0.78 18.84
N VAL A 319 11.51 2.10 18.98
CA VAL A 319 10.56 2.75 19.89
C VAL A 319 9.13 2.32 19.58
N HIS A 320 8.78 2.24 18.29
CA HIS A 320 7.47 1.76 17.87
C HIS A 320 7.22 0.32 18.31
N CYS A 321 8.20 -0.57 18.13
CA CYS A 321 8.07 -1.97 18.53
C CYS A 321 8.04 -2.15 20.05
N GLU A 322 8.77 -1.33 20.80
CA GLU A 322 8.76 -1.31 22.26
C GLU A 322 7.42 -0.86 22.82
N ARG A 323 6.86 0.22 22.27
CA ARG A 323 5.55 0.74 22.68
C ARG A 323 4.40 -0.22 22.37
N MET A 324 4.40 -0.84 21.18
CA MET A 324 3.34 -1.77 20.77
C MET A 324 3.47 -3.17 21.37
N ARG A 325 4.50 -3.41 22.21
CA ARG A 325 4.76 -4.60 23.04
C ARG A 325 4.97 -5.94 22.30
N TYR A 326 4.04 -6.33 21.42
CA TYR A 326 3.98 -7.62 20.71
C TYR A 326 4.65 -7.59 19.33
N ARG A 327 5.52 -6.61 19.09
CA ARG A 327 6.19 -6.39 17.80
C ARG A 327 7.70 -6.56 17.90
N VAL A 328 8.30 -6.97 16.79
CA VAL A 328 9.76 -7.03 16.62
C VAL A 328 10.17 -6.32 15.33
N ALA A 329 11.17 -5.44 15.44
CA ALA A 329 11.77 -4.74 14.32
C ALA A 329 12.79 -5.63 13.60
N VAL A 330 12.71 -5.65 12.28
CA VAL A 330 13.73 -6.24 11.41
C VAL A 330 14.53 -5.08 10.82
N LEU A 331 15.76 -4.94 11.28
CA LEU A 331 16.64 -3.83 10.92
C LEU A 331 17.61 -4.23 9.83
N ASP A 332 17.84 -3.27 8.93
CA ASP A 332 18.83 -3.38 7.87
C ASP A 332 20.19 -2.95 8.39
N SER A 333 21.25 -3.67 8.03
CA SER A 333 22.56 -3.06 8.07
C SER A 333 22.62 -1.89 7.08
N PRO A 334 23.49 -0.90 7.32
CA PRO A 334 23.80 0.07 6.29
C PRO A 334 24.42 -0.61 5.06
N ASP A 335 24.29 0.02 3.89
CA ASP A 335 24.82 -0.47 2.62
C ASP A 335 26.34 -0.24 2.50
N ASN A 336 27.02 -1.14 1.79
CA ASN A 336 28.44 -1.06 1.43
C ASN A 336 29.38 -0.79 2.62
N VAL A 337 29.00 -1.26 3.82
CA VAL A 337 29.83 -1.11 5.02
C VAL A 337 30.73 -2.31 5.25
N SER A 338 31.96 -2.01 5.68
CA SER A 338 32.89 -3.02 6.17
C SER A 338 32.42 -3.65 7.48
N LEU A 339 33.09 -4.73 7.89
CA LEU A 339 32.86 -5.39 9.17
C LEU A 339 32.98 -4.44 10.37
N SER A 340 33.88 -3.46 10.32
CA SER A 340 33.99 -2.47 11.39
C SER A 340 32.81 -1.48 11.38
N GLY A 341 32.36 -1.07 10.20
CA GLY A 341 31.22 -0.16 10.04
C GLY A 341 29.90 -0.77 10.54
N VAL A 342 29.62 -2.04 10.20
CA VAL A 342 28.41 -2.71 10.72
C VAL A 342 28.48 -2.94 12.24
N ARG A 343 29.68 -3.15 12.80
CA ARG A 343 29.89 -3.25 14.25
C ARG A 343 29.64 -1.92 14.96
N GLU A 344 30.13 -0.83 14.38
CA GLU A 344 29.86 0.53 14.86
C GLU A 344 28.35 0.82 14.84
N TYR A 345 27.68 0.54 13.72
CA TYR A 345 26.23 0.69 13.61
C TYR A 345 25.49 -0.12 14.69
N ARG A 346 25.81 -1.42 14.83
CA ARG A 346 25.20 -2.26 15.86
C ARG A 346 25.45 -1.67 17.25
N SER A 347 26.67 -1.22 17.56
CA SER A 347 27.01 -0.76 18.93
C SER A 347 26.12 0.38 19.46
N LEU A 348 25.43 1.09 18.59
CA LEU A 348 24.50 2.18 18.90
C LEU A 348 23.06 1.71 19.20
N LEU A 349 22.79 0.41 19.07
CA LEU A 349 21.47 -0.20 19.25
C LEU A 349 21.51 -1.17 20.43
N ASP A 350 20.55 -1.07 21.35
CA ASP A 350 20.33 -2.06 22.40
C ASP A 350 18.83 -2.19 22.70
N THR A 351 18.25 -3.33 22.31
CA THR A 351 16.85 -3.66 22.58
C THR A 351 16.61 -5.15 22.41
N THR A 352 15.66 -5.69 23.17
CA THR A 352 15.19 -7.07 23.02
C THR A 352 14.29 -7.24 21.79
N ARG A 353 13.75 -6.16 21.24
CA ARG A 353 12.71 -6.18 20.19
C ARG A 353 13.23 -5.83 18.79
N ALA A 354 14.52 -5.98 18.53
CA ALA A 354 15.06 -5.80 17.18
C ALA A 354 16.13 -6.84 16.84
N ALA A 355 16.27 -7.13 15.55
CA ALA A 355 17.34 -7.94 14.99
C ALA A 355 17.92 -7.25 13.76
N VAL A 356 19.25 -7.17 13.68
CA VAL A 356 19.97 -6.60 12.53
C VAL A 356 20.45 -7.71 11.62
N TYR A 357 20.27 -7.51 10.32
CA TYR A 357 20.71 -8.43 9.27
C TYR A 357 21.75 -7.79 8.36
N TYR A 358 22.80 -8.55 8.03
CA TYR A 358 23.92 -8.12 7.20
C TYR A 358 24.42 -9.28 6.35
N PRO A 359 24.89 -9.09 5.11
CA PRO A 359 24.88 -7.87 4.31
C PRO A 359 23.62 -7.78 3.42
N TRP A 360 23.59 -6.80 2.52
CA TRP A 360 22.53 -6.66 1.53
C TRP A 360 22.53 -7.82 0.53
N VAL A 361 21.36 -8.09 -0.04
CA VAL A 361 21.11 -9.22 -0.93
C VAL A 361 21.08 -8.74 -2.36
N THR A 362 21.88 -9.35 -3.23
CA THR A 362 21.87 -9.03 -4.65
C THR A 362 20.80 -9.86 -5.37
N VAL A 363 19.95 -9.18 -6.13
CA VAL A 363 18.95 -9.77 -7.03
C VAL A 363 19.21 -9.31 -8.46
N ASN A 364 18.74 -10.08 -9.45
CA ASN A 364 18.65 -9.58 -10.82
C ASN A 364 17.32 -8.82 -10.94
N ASP A 365 17.39 -7.51 -11.18
CA ASP A 365 16.20 -6.72 -11.45
C ASP A 365 15.62 -7.14 -12.82
N PRO A 366 14.40 -7.69 -12.88
CA PRO A 366 13.83 -8.09 -14.16
C PRO A 366 13.71 -6.92 -15.14
N ILE A 367 13.52 -5.68 -14.65
CA ILE A 367 13.27 -4.50 -15.49
C ILE A 367 14.55 -3.99 -16.13
N SER A 368 15.56 -3.66 -15.33
CA SER A 368 16.84 -3.16 -15.83
C SER A 368 17.79 -4.27 -16.32
N GLU A 369 17.50 -5.53 -15.98
CA GLU A 369 18.39 -6.69 -16.18
C GLU A 369 19.77 -6.53 -15.51
N GLN A 370 19.87 -5.61 -14.56
CA GLN A 370 21.07 -5.36 -13.78
C GLN A 370 20.96 -5.97 -12.40
N ASN A 371 22.12 -6.27 -11.83
CA ASN A 371 22.21 -6.73 -10.46
C ASN A 371 21.96 -5.54 -9.51
N LEU A 372 20.95 -5.66 -8.67
CA LEU A 372 20.58 -4.68 -7.66
C LEU A 372 20.83 -5.24 -6.26
N ASN A 373 21.51 -4.47 -5.42
CA ASN A 373 21.61 -4.77 -3.99
C ASN A 373 20.36 -4.25 -3.28
N LEU A 374 19.66 -5.14 -2.60
CA LEU A 374 18.46 -4.85 -1.85
C LEU A 374 18.66 -5.07 -0.35
N PRO A 375 18.00 -4.26 0.48
CA PRO A 375 18.07 -4.34 1.94
C PRO A 375 17.56 -5.70 2.45
N PRO A 376 18.21 -6.30 3.46
CA PRO A 376 17.88 -7.65 3.93
C PRO A 376 16.53 -7.76 4.67
N SER A 377 16.01 -6.68 5.25
CA SER A 377 14.80 -6.69 6.09
C SER A 377 13.56 -7.16 5.34
N GLY A 378 13.41 -6.80 4.06
CA GLY A 378 12.32 -7.28 3.21
C GLY A 378 12.35 -8.80 3.02
N PHE A 379 13.53 -9.36 2.76
CA PHE A 379 13.71 -10.82 2.65
C PHE A 379 13.43 -11.51 3.98
N MET A 380 13.91 -10.92 5.07
CA MET A 380 13.75 -11.49 6.41
C MET A 380 12.30 -11.48 6.89
N ALA A 381 11.53 -10.43 6.58
CA ALA A 381 10.09 -10.42 6.86
C ALA A 381 9.37 -11.59 6.17
N GLY A 382 9.69 -11.86 4.90
CA GLY A 382 9.17 -13.02 4.18
C GLY A 382 9.63 -14.37 4.76
N ILE A 383 10.89 -14.47 5.20
CA ILE A 383 11.43 -15.67 5.85
C ILE A 383 10.78 -15.93 7.21
N TYR A 384 10.54 -14.89 8.00
CA TYR A 384 9.80 -15.00 9.27
C TYR A 384 8.40 -15.55 9.01
N ALA A 385 7.64 -14.93 8.10
CA ALA A 385 6.29 -15.37 7.77
C ALA A 385 6.26 -16.83 7.30
N ARG A 386 7.22 -17.23 6.44
CA ARG A 386 7.35 -18.61 5.98
C ARG A 386 7.67 -19.58 7.12
N SER A 387 8.69 -19.29 7.92
CA SER A 387 9.13 -20.15 9.02
C SER A 387 8.05 -20.31 10.08
N ASP A 388 7.29 -19.25 10.37
CA ASP A 388 6.20 -19.28 11.33
C ASP A 388 5.02 -20.11 10.82
N THR A 389 4.73 -20.05 9.51
CA THR A 389 3.63 -20.83 8.89
C THR A 389 3.98 -22.31 8.80
N GLU A 390 5.23 -22.64 8.46
CA GLU A 390 5.66 -24.03 8.23
C GLU A 390 5.93 -24.80 9.53
N ILE A 391 6.49 -24.15 10.55
CA ILE A 391 6.93 -24.81 11.79
C ILE A 391 6.36 -24.10 13.02
N GLY A 392 6.43 -22.77 13.05
CA GLY A 392 5.96 -21.95 14.17
C GLY A 392 7.03 -21.01 14.73
N VAL A 393 6.57 -20.00 15.47
CA VAL A 393 7.38 -18.88 15.99
C VAL A 393 8.51 -19.31 16.93
N HIS A 394 8.35 -20.46 17.60
CA HIS A 394 9.33 -21.03 18.52
C HIS A 394 10.64 -21.44 17.82
N LYS A 395 10.60 -21.73 16.51
CA LYS A 395 11.77 -22.11 15.72
C LYS A 395 12.53 -20.86 15.25
N ALA A 396 13.85 -20.89 15.40
CA ALA A 396 14.72 -19.82 14.91
C ALA A 396 14.62 -19.63 13.39
N PRO A 397 14.37 -18.41 12.88
CA PRO A 397 14.34 -18.12 11.44
C PRO A 397 15.78 -18.05 10.83
N ALA A 398 16.64 -18.98 11.25
CA ALA A 398 17.99 -19.22 10.74
C ALA A 398 18.03 -20.54 9.97
N ASN A 399 19.12 -20.75 9.24
CA ASN A 399 19.32 -21.85 8.30
C ASN A 399 18.28 -21.89 7.15
N GLU A 400 17.58 -20.78 6.93
CA GLU A 400 16.56 -20.60 5.91
C GLU A 400 17.17 -20.12 4.59
N VAL A 401 16.65 -20.62 3.47
CA VAL A 401 17.09 -20.17 2.13
C VAL A 401 16.49 -18.79 1.83
N VAL A 402 17.35 -17.88 1.37
CA VAL A 402 16.93 -16.57 0.86
C VAL A 402 16.51 -16.75 -0.60
N ARG A 403 15.19 -16.74 -0.85
CA ARG A 403 14.63 -16.92 -2.21
C ARG A 403 14.94 -15.69 -3.06
N ASN A 404 15.11 -15.89 -4.37
CA ASN A 404 15.45 -14.87 -5.38
C ASN A 404 16.81 -14.18 -5.21
N ALA A 405 17.58 -14.52 -4.17
CA ALA A 405 18.94 -14.05 -4.02
C ALA A 405 19.88 -14.76 -5.00
N ILE A 406 20.61 -13.99 -5.81
CA ILE A 406 21.64 -14.50 -6.72
C ILE A 406 23.05 -14.35 -6.14
N ALA A 407 23.26 -13.32 -5.32
CA ALA A 407 24.51 -13.04 -4.64
C ALA A 407 24.25 -12.24 -3.35
N LEU A 408 25.33 -11.91 -2.65
CA LEU A 408 25.34 -11.01 -1.51
C LEU A 408 26.28 -9.86 -1.85
N GLU A 409 25.98 -8.67 -1.33
CA GLU A 409 26.83 -7.49 -1.49
C GLU A 409 28.26 -7.75 -1.00
N ILE A 410 28.39 -8.45 0.13
CA ILE A 410 29.68 -8.86 0.71
C ILE A 410 29.61 -10.35 1.05
N LEU A 411 30.60 -11.12 0.62
CA LEU A 411 30.70 -12.53 1.00
C LEU A 411 31.31 -12.66 2.39
N ILE A 412 30.53 -13.15 3.35
CA ILE A 412 30.97 -13.35 4.73
C ILE A 412 31.47 -14.78 4.93
N ASN A 413 32.74 -14.91 5.33
CA ASN A 413 33.34 -16.19 5.67
C ASN A 413 33.05 -16.57 7.15
N LYS A 414 33.47 -17.79 7.54
CA LYS A 414 33.20 -18.30 8.89
C LYS A 414 33.86 -17.46 9.98
N ALA A 415 35.14 -17.11 9.82
CA ALA A 415 35.88 -16.35 10.82
C ALA A 415 35.28 -14.94 11.05
N GLN A 416 34.82 -14.29 9.98
CA GLN A 416 34.15 -13.00 10.07
C GLN A 416 32.81 -13.13 10.80
N GLN A 417 32.03 -14.16 10.47
CA GLN A 417 30.77 -14.44 11.16
C GLN A 417 30.98 -14.74 12.65
N ASP A 418 32.02 -15.48 13.01
CA ASP A 418 32.36 -15.82 14.41
C ASP A 418 32.66 -14.56 15.24
N ILE A 419 33.04 -13.45 14.60
CA ILE A 419 33.22 -12.12 15.24
C ILE A 419 31.89 -11.35 15.30
N LEU A 420 31.09 -11.37 14.23
CA LEU A 420 29.86 -10.58 14.12
C LEU A 420 28.71 -11.13 14.97
N ASN A 421 28.57 -12.45 14.99
CA ASN A 421 27.43 -13.11 15.62
C ASN A 421 27.37 -12.90 17.16
N PRO A 422 28.48 -12.94 17.93
CA PRO A 422 28.53 -12.49 19.34
C PRO A 422 27.91 -11.12 19.60
N LEU A 423 27.98 -10.22 18.62
CA LEU A 423 27.45 -8.86 18.72
C LEU A 423 25.97 -8.77 18.33
N GLY A 424 25.29 -9.88 18.03
CA GLY A 424 23.88 -9.88 17.61
C GLY A 424 23.68 -9.43 16.16
N ILE A 425 24.72 -9.50 15.33
CA ILE A 425 24.63 -9.23 13.88
C ILE A 425 24.36 -10.54 13.15
N ASN A 426 23.17 -10.69 12.58
CA ASN A 426 22.75 -11.91 11.91
C ASN A 426 23.23 -11.91 10.46
N CYS A 427 24.12 -12.84 10.13
CA CYS A 427 24.76 -12.87 8.82
C CYS A 427 23.93 -13.64 7.79
N LEU A 428 23.77 -13.09 6.59
CA LEU A 428 23.41 -13.86 5.39
C LEU A 428 24.70 -14.39 4.77
N ARG A 429 24.74 -15.69 4.45
CA ARG A 429 25.95 -16.36 3.95
C ARG A 429 25.64 -17.28 2.79
N PHE A 430 26.57 -17.31 1.83
CA PHE A 430 26.57 -18.31 0.78
C PHE A 430 27.20 -19.62 1.28
N PHE A 431 26.51 -20.73 1.03
CA PHE A 431 27.01 -22.07 1.26
C PHE A 431 27.01 -22.84 -0.06
N GLU A 432 28.16 -23.38 -0.43
CA GLU A 432 28.30 -24.22 -1.61
C GLU A 432 27.32 -25.41 -1.54
N GLY A 433 26.60 -25.66 -2.63
CA GLY A 433 25.56 -26.71 -2.72
C GLY A 433 24.28 -26.45 -1.91
N ARG A 434 24.21 -25.40 -1.08
CA ARG A 434 23.04 -25.10 -0.23
C ARG A 434 22.43 -23.71 -0.45
N GLY A 435 23.08 -22.88 -1.28
CA GLY A 435 22.64 -21.55 -1.64
C GLY A 435 22.90 -20.50 -0.56
N ILE A 436 22.29 -19.32 -0.74
CA ILE A 436 22.34 -18.23 0.24
C ILE A 436 21.36 -18.51 1.36
N ARG A 437 21.86 -18.46 2.60
CA ARG A 437 21.07 -18.75 3.80
C ARG A 437 21.23 -17.70 4.87
N VAL A 438 20.17 -17.53 5.66
CA VAL A 438 20.22 -16.80 6.92
C VAL A 438 20.99 -17.62 7.93
N TRP A 439 22.00 -17.04 8.57
CA TRP A 439 22.90 -17.74 9.48
C TRP A 439 23.10 -17.00 10.80
N GLY A 440 21.98 -16.59 11.39
CA GLY A 440 21.89 -15.98 12.72
C GLY A 440 20.44 -15.75 13.11
N ALA A 441 20.14 -15.81 14.41
CA ALA A 441 18.82 -15.51 14.97
C ALA A 441 18.94 -14.87 16.36
N ARG A 442 19.85 -13.91 16.51
CA ARG A 442 20.06 -13.14 17.73
C ARG A 442 19.37 -11.78 17.65
N THR A 443 18.98 -11.27 18.82
CA THR A 443 18.52 -9.89 18.96
C THR A 443 19.71 -8.94 19.06
N VAL A 444 19.45 -7.63 19.02
CA VAL A 444 20.44 -6.61 19.35
C VAL A 444 20.54 -6.32 20.85
N SER A 445 20.00 -7.19 21.71
CA SER A 445 20.03 -6.98 23.15
C SER A 445 21.41 -7.28 23.75
N SER A 446 21.77 -6.53 24.79
CA SER A 446 22.85 -6.88 25.72
C SER A 446 22.43 -7.90 26.78
N ASP A 447 21.12 -8.12 26.97
CA ASP A 447 20.56 -9.07 27.94
C ASP A 447 20.70 -10.53 27.46
N PRO A 448 21.42 -11.39 28.21
CA PRO A 448 21.57 -12.81 27.87
C PRO A 448 20.25 -13.59 27.83
N GLU A 449 19.23 -13.18 28.60
CA GLU A 449 17.92 -13.86 28.62
C GLU A 449 17.20 -13.71 27.28
N TRP A 450 17.29 -12.51 26.69
CA TRP A 450 16.64 -12.15 25.43
C TRP A 450 17.58 -12.19 24.23
N LYS A 451 18.69 -12.92 24.35
CA LYS A 451 19.71 -13.06 23.31
C LYS A 451 19.16 -13.60 22.00
N TYR A 452 18.20 -14.52 22.04
CA TYR A 452 17.67 -15.19 20.85
C TYR A 452 16.35 -14.60 20.39
N LEU A 453 16.27 -14.34 19.09
CA LEU A 453 15.13 -13.75 18.43
C LEU A 453 13.87 -14.61 18.55
N ASN A 454 13.97 -15.92 18.31
CA ASN A 454 12.82 -16.82 18.41
C ASN A 454 12.25 -16.86 19.83
N ILE A 455 13.10 -16.75 20.85
CA ILE A 455 12.64 -16.69 22.24
C ILE A 455 11.83 -15.40 22.46
N ARG A 456 12.35 -14.22 22.09
CA ARG A 456 11.57 -12.98 22.21
C ARG A 456 10.25 -13.03 21.43
N ARG A 457 10.28 -13.51 20.18
CA ARG A 457 9.09 -13.62 19.33
C ARG A 457 8.07 -14.61 19.90
N TYR A 458 8.54 -15.72 20.46
CA TYR A 458 7.67 -16.72 21.07
C TYR A 458 7.01 -16.18 22.34
N PHE A 459 7.73 -15.47 23.20
CA PHE A 459 7.11 -14.76 24.34
C PHE A 459 6.09 -13.71 23.90
N ALA A 460 6.39 -12.92 22.86
CA ALA A 460 5.42 -11.98 22.31
C ALA A 460 4.13 -12.68 21.81
N TYR A 461 4.28 -13.85 21.17
CA TYR A 461 3.15 -14.69 20.75
C TYR A 461 2.34 -15.22 21.95
N LEU A 462 3.01 -15.72 23.00
CA LEU A 462 2.33 -16.21 24.21
C LEU A 462 1.58 -15.07 24.92
N GLU A 463 2.24 -13.93 25.12
CA GLU A 463 1.64 -12.75 25.75
C GLU A 463 0.39 -12.29 24.97
N ALA A 464 0.51 -12.10 23.65
CA ALA A 464 -0.60 -11.64 22.80
C ALA A 464 -1.77 -12.65 22.75
N SER A 465 -1.47 -13.96 22.74
CA SER A 465 -2.49 -15.01 22.71
C SER A 465 -3.25 -15.08 24.02
N ILE A 466 -2.55 -14.99 25.15
CA ILE A 466 -3.16 -15.00 26.48
C ILE A 466 -4.00 -13.74 26.69
N ASP A 467 -3.46 -12.57 26.33
CA ASP A 467 -4.16 -11.29 26.43
C ASP A 467 -5.49 -11.34 25.67
N ARG A 468 -5.46 -11.72 24.38
CA ARG A 468 -6.67 -11.88 23.55
C ARG A 468 -7.66 -12.90 24.10
N ALA A 469 -7.18 -14.06 24.58
CA ALA A 469 -8.03 -15.13 25.09
C ALA A 469 -8.67 -14.81 26.46
N THR A 470 -8.10 -13.86 27.21
CA THR A 470 -8.55 -13.49 28.55
C THR A 470 -9.28 -12.16 28.61
N GLN A 471 -9.57 -11.51 27.46
CA GLN A 471 -10.30 -10.24 27.41
C GLN A 471 -11.68 -10.28 28.09
N TRP A 472 -12.35 -11.44 28.13
CA TRP A 472 -13.62 -11.62 28.85
C TRP A 472 -13.51 -11.41 30.36
N ALA A 473 -12.31 -11.45 30.95
CA ALA A 473 -12.11 -11.26 32.38
C ALA A 473 -12.20 -9.79 32.81
N VAL A 474 -12.10 -8.84 31.87
CA VAL A 474 -12.19 -7.41 32.15
C VAL A 474 -13.62 -7.05 32.55
N PHE A 475 -13.78 -6.29 33.64
CA PHE A 475 -15.06 -5.92 34.26
C PHE A 475 -15.89 -7.03 34.91
N GLU A 476 -15.34 -8.25 35.05
CA GLU A 476 -15.95 -9.30 35.85
C GLU A 476 -15.76 -9.06 37.37
N PRO A 477 -16.63 -9.60 38.24
CA PRO A 477 -16.45 -9.53 39.69
C PRO A 477 -15.11 -10.14 40.13
N ASN A 478 -14.22 -9.32 40.68
CA ASN A 478 -12.87 -9.72 41.09
C ASN A 478 -12.91 -10.61 42.35
N GLY A 479 -12.77 -11.93 42.16
CA GLY A 479 -12.75 -12.90 43.24
C GLY A 479 -12.28 -14.29 42.77
N GLU A 480 -12.22 -15.25 43.69
CA GLU A 480 -11.60 -16.57 43.46
C GLU A 480 -12.14 -17.32 42.23
N ARG A 481 -13.43 -17.16 41.92
CA ARG A 481 -14.05 -17.76 40.72
C ARG A 481 -13.40 -17.23 39.43
N LEU A 482 -13.19 -15.92 39.34
CA LEU A 482 -12.53 -15.29 38.18
C LEU A 482 -11.08 -15.76 38.08
N TRP A 483 -10.35 -15.72 39.19
CA TRP A 483 -8.93 -16.11 39.24
C TRP A 483 -8.74 -17.57 38.80
N ALA A 484 -9.60 -18.47 39.30
CA ALA A 484 -9.56 -19.89 38.94
C ALA A 484 -9.87 -20.12 37.45
N ASN A 485 -10.82 -19.38 36.89
CA ASN A 485 -11.15 -19.48 35.46
C ASN A 485 -10.00 -18.97 34.59
N VAL A 486 -9.42 -17.80 34.91
CA VAL A 486 -8.26 -17.24 34.18
C VAL A 486 -7.08 -18.20 34.25
N ARG A 487 -6.73 -18.68 35.45
CA ARG A 487 -5.67 -19.67 35.63
C ARG A 487 -5.89 -20.91 34.76
N ARG A 488 -7.08 -21.51 34.79
CA ARG A 488 -7.40 -22.71 33.99
C ARG A 488 -7.29 -22.45 32.49
N THR A 489 -7.75 -21.30 32.01
CA THR A 489 -7.65 -20.92 30.60
C THR A 489 -6.19 -20.82 30.16
N VAL A 490 -5.34 -20.16 30.96
CA VAL A 490 -3.91 -20.02 30.67
C VAL A 490 -3.18 -21.36 30.76
N GLU A 491 -3.45 -22.17 31.78
CA GLU A 491 -2.86 -23.51 31.94
C GLU A 491 -3.20 -24.41 30.75
N SER A 492 -4.47 -24.42 30.31
CA SER A 492 -4.90 -25.23 29.16
C SER A 492 -4.21 -24.82 27.85
N PHE A 493 -3.96 -23.52 27.67
CA PHE A 493 -3.23 -23.02 26.51
C PHE A 493 -1.76 -23.46 26.54
N LEU A 494 -1.07 -23.22 27.66
CA LEU A 494 0.34 -23.59 27.81
C LEU A 494 0.57 -25.11 27.77
N GLU A 495 -0.39 -25.90 28.25
CA GLU A 495 -0.36 -27.35 28.12
C GLU A 495 -0.42 -27.79 26.64
N THR A 496 -1.21 -27.10 25.82
CA THR A 496 -1.27 -27.35 24.38
C THR A 496 0.06 -27.02 23.70
N GLU A 497 0.70 -25.91 24.08
CA GLU A 497 2.03 -25.53 23.58
C GLU A 497 3.11 -26.55 24.00
N TRP A 498 3.07 -27.04 25.25
CA TRP A 498 3.99 -28.08 25.73
C TRP A 498 3.77 -29.43 25.02
N ARG A 499 2.52 -29.90 24.89
CA ARG A 499 2.20 -31.13 24.15
C ARG A 499 2.61 -31.06 22.68
N SER A 500 2.61 -29.85 22.10
CA SER A 500 3.10 -29.59 20.74
C SER A 500 4.64 -29.51 20.65
N GLY A 501 5.36 -29.77 21.75
CA GLY A 501 6.83 -29.81 21.80
C GLY A 501 7.49 -28.44 21.74
N ARG A 502 6.78 -27.36 22.11
CA ARG A 502 7.30 -25.98 22.01
C ARG A 502 7.92 -25.45 23.31
N LEU A 503 7.59 -26.10 24.44
CA LEU A 503 8.16 -25.83 25.75
C LEU A 503 9.09 -26.98 26.17
N ALA A 504 10.12 -26.67 26.94
CA ALA A 504 11.06 -27.64 27.48
C ALA A 504 10.46 -28.41 28.67
N GLY A 505 11.06 -29.54 29.04
CA GLY A 505 10.67 -30.32 30.20
C GLY A 505 9.93 -31.62 29.86
N THR A 506 10.12 -32.62 30.71
CA THR A 506 9.48 -33.94 30.58
C THR A 506 8.12 -33.99 31.29
N LYS A 507 7.84 -33.00 32.14
CA LYS A 507 6.59 -32.82 32.87
C LYS A 507 6.09 -31.38 32.73
N VAL A 508 4.79 -31.18 32.92
CA VAL A 508 4.13 -29.88 32.82
C VAL A 508 4.75 -28.87 33.80
N GLU A 509 5.07 -29.30 35.03
CA GLU A 509 5.59 -28.44 36.09
C GLU A 509 7.04 -27.97 35.84
N GLU A 510 7.78 -28.66 34.96
CA GLU A 510 9.10 -28.24 34.47
C GLU A 510 8.98 -27.25 33.31
N ALA A 511 7.86 -27.31 32.58
CA ALA A 511 7.63 -26.54 31.36
C ALA A 511 7.06 -25.15 31.66
N PHE A 512 6.09 -25.05 32.57
CA PHE A 512 5.50 -23.78 32.95
C PHE A 512 4.84 -23.81 34.34
N PHE A 513 4.54 -22.64 34.87
CA PHE A 513 3.65 -22.47 36.01
C PHE A 513 2.70 -21.29 35.78
N VAL A 514 1.52 -21.36 36.36
CA VAL A 514 0.53 -20.28 36.39
C VAL A 514 0.04 -20.11 37.82
N ARG A 515 0.16 -18.89 38.37
CA ARG A 515 -0.35 -18.54 39.69
C ARG A 515 -1.26 -17.33 39.58
N CYS A 516 -2.53 -17.53 39.91
CA CYS A 516 -3.54 -16.48 40.01
C CYS A 516 -4.41 -16.80 41.21
N ASP A 517 -3.97 -16.34 42.38
CA ASP A 517 -4.63 -16.56 43.66
C ASP A 517 -4.22 -15.47 44.65
N ARG A 518 -4.62 -15.60 45.92
CA ARG A 518 -4.34 -14.58 46.93
C ARG A 518 -2.84 -14.36 47.19
N SER A 519 -1.97 -15.33 46.87
CA SER A 519 -0.51 -15.19 47.05
C SER A 519 0.13 -14.23 46.06
N THR A 520 -0.53 -13.91 44.94
CA THR A 520 -0.01 -12.99 43.91
C THR A 520 -0.54 -11.56 44.04
N MET A 521 -1.46 -11.30 44.98
CA MET A 521 -2.18 -10.02 45.10
C MET A 521 -2.32 -9.57 46.55
N THR A 522 -2.01 -8.30 46.82
CA THR A 522 -2.25 -7.66 48.12
C THR A 522 -3.71 -7.18 48.26
N GLN A 523 -4.13 -6.76 49.46
CA GLN A 523 -5.47 -6.15 49.61
C GLN A 523 -5.59 -4.86 48.79
N ASN A 524 -4.52 -4.05 48.77
CA ASN A 524 -4.47 -2.84 47.98
C ASN A 524 -4.62 -3.11 46.46
N ASP A 525 -4.09 -4.23 45.95
CA ASP A 525 -4.31 -4.60 44.54
C ASP A 525 -5.79 -4.85 44.26
N LEU A 526 -6.49 -5.57 45.14
CA LEU A 526 -7.92 -5.85 44.99
C LEU A 526 -8.77 -4.59 45.13
N ASP A 527 -8.45 -3.72 46.09
CA ASP A 527 -9.16 -2.46 46.31
C ASP A 527 -9.01 -1.51 45.11
N ASN A 528 -7.91 -1.62 44.36
CA ASN A 528 -7.68 -0.91 43.09
C ASN A 528 -8.15 -1.69 41.86
N GLY A 529 -8.89 -2.79 42.02
CA GLY A 529 -9.45 -3.59 40.93
C GLY A 529 -8.41 -4.36 40.10
N ARG A 530 -7.20 -4.59 40.63
CA ARG A 530 -6.12 -5.31 39.94
C ARG A 530 -6.20 -6.81 40.23
N MET A 531 -6.00 -7.59 39.19
CA MET A 531 -5.79 -9.04 39.26
C MET A 531 -4.43 -9.37 38.65
N ILE A 532 -3.54 -10.01 39.42
CA ILE A 532 -2.17 -10.30 38.99
C ILE A 532 -2.00 -11.81 38.80
N CYS A 533 -1.84 -12.23 37.55
CA CYS A 533 -1.52 -13.61 37.20
C CYS A 533 -0.03 -13.73 36.87
N LEU A 534 0.72 -14.49 37.68
CA LEU A 534 2.14 -14.78 37.43
C LEU A 534 2.27 -16.02 36.56
N ILE A 535 2.99 -15.89 35.45
CA ILE A 535 3.20 -16.96 34.48
C ILE A 535 4.70 -17.10 34.25
N GLY A 536 5.23 -18.31 34.41
CA GLY A 536 6.59 -18.65 34.00
C GLY A 536 6.56 -19.74 32.97
N VAL A 537 7.39 -19.64 31.93
CA VAL A 537 7.50 -20.62 30.85
C VAL A 537 8.96 -20.94 30.57
N SER A 538 9.23 -22.20 30.22
CA SER A 538 10.55 -22.72 29.88
C SER A 538 10.63 -22.97 28.37
N PRO A 539 11.20 -22.05 27.58
CA PRO A 539 11.25 -22.19 26.12
C PRO A 539 12.38 -23.12 25.68
N LEU A 540 12.30 -23.61 24.44
CA LEU A 540 13.39 -24.35 23.81
C LEU A 540 14.42 -23.40 23.18
N TYR A 541 15.65 -23.45 23.67
CA TYR A 541 16.76 -22.68 23.11
C TYR A 541 17.30 -23.33 21.81
N PRO A 542 17.67 -22.53 20.80
CA PRO A 542 18.22 -23.06 19.55
C PRO A 542 19.63 -23.63 19.74
N ALA A 543 19.92 -24.75 19.05
CA ALA A 543 21.26 -25.33 18.98
C ALA A 543 22.15 -24.54 17.99
N GLU A 544 22.80 -23.49 18.47
CA GLU A 544 23.65 -22.62 17.63
C GLU A 544 25.01 -23.26 17.30
N PHE A 545 25.58 -24.04 18.22
CA PHE A 545 26.86 -24.72 18.05
C PHE A 545 26.69 -26.23 18.23
N VAL A 546 27.21 -27.00 17.28
CA VAL A 546 27.35 -28.45 17.39
C VAL A 546 28.83 -28.77 17.45
N ILE A 547 29.31 -29.21 18.62
CA ILE A 547 30.72 -29.49 18.88
C ILE A 547 30.93 -31.00 18.92
N PHE A 548 31.57 -31.56 17.92
CA PHE A 548 32.05 -32.94 17.93
C PHE A 548 33.44 -32.99 18.58
N ARG A 549 33.57 -33.69 19.70
CA ARG A 549 34.85 -33.96 20.34
C ARG A 549 35.29 -35.37 19.95
N ILE A 550 36.26 -35.46 19.04
CA ILE A 550 36.82 -36.74 18.57
C ILE A 550 38.16 -36.94 19.27
N GLY A 551 38.28 -38.04 20.01
CA GLY A 551 39.51 -38.45 20.69
C GLY A 551 39.95 -39.83 20.21
N GLN A 552 41.25 -40.10 20.31
CA GLN A 552 41.77 -41.44 20.07
C GLN A 552 41.39 -42.34 21.25
N TRP A 553 40.65 -43.41 20.96
CA TRP A 553 40.32 -44.44 21.93
C TRP A 553 41.51 -45.40 22.03
N THR A 554 42.28 -45.33 23.12
CA THR A 554 43.31 -46.33 23.44
C THR A 554 42.68 -47.42 24.30
N GLY A 555 42.70 -48.66 23.78
CA GLY A 555 41.95 -49.82 24.30
C GLY A 555 42.43 -50.42 25.62
N ASP A 556 43.24 -49.72 26.42
CA ASP A 556 43.75 -50.24 27.68
C ASP A 556 43.00 -49.65 28.88
N ARG A 557 42.02 -50.40 29.36
CA ARG A 557 41.65 -50.40 30.79
C ARG A 557 41.26 -51.80 31.26
N ARG A 558 42.00 -52.23 32.29
CA ARG A 558 41.59 -53.20 33.31
C ARG A 558 40.36 -52.71 34.05
#